data_AF-R0IKV2-F1
#
_entry.id   AF-R0IKV2-F1
#
_cell.length_a   1.000
_cell.length_b   1.000
_cell.length_c   1.000
_cell.angle_alpha   90.00
_cell.angle_beta   90.00
_cell.angle_gamma   90.00
#
_symmetry.space_group_name_H-M   'P 1'
#
loop_
_entity.id
_entity.type
_entity.pdbx_description
1 polymer ?
#
loop_
_entity_poly.entity_id
_entity_poly.type
_entity_poly.pdbx_seq_one_letter_code
_entity_poly.pdbx_strand_id
1 'polypeptide(L)'
;WLHRAGWKRHLKGLDRVWLLDMAQTPSHHERALQDVCWAAEMVIWRAQQVSHSGVVGMPAMMHINRREYGTTSNEKPFNASQTEPTMKKYRTVWLQIIAYIWRTYKLPIVQPDSSDEVQGRRPPYRLTREQKACLEEMQDLTGEDEPLDAEDAEALQDQVLAFMLALLDHKLASSEFETGLISGMA
;
A
#
# COMPACT_ATOMS: atom_id res chain seq x y z
N TRP A 1 5.40 -21.14 -3.17
CA TRP A 1 4.84 -20.07 -2.33
C TRP A 1 3.73 -19.30 -3.04
N LEU A 2 3.97 -18.70 -4.21
CA LEU A 2 2.96 -17.98 -5.02
C LEU A 2 1.66 -18.76 -5.32
N HIS A 3 1.76 -20.08 -5.55
CA HIS A 3 0.57 -20.93 -5.74
C HIS A 3 -0.19 -21.17 -4.42
N ARG A 4 0.51 -21.19 -3.29
CA ARG A 4 -0.08 -21.39 -1.96
C ARG A 4 -0.75 -20.11 -1.45
N ALA A 5 -0.19 -18.96 -1.79
CA ALA A 5 -0.74 -17.64 -1.51
C ALA A 5 -1.80 -17.19 -2.54
N GLY A 6 -2.23 -18.05 -3.48
CA GLY A 6 -3.29 -17.73 -4.44
C GLY A 6 -2.97 -16.68 -5.52
N TRP A 7 -1.85 -15.97 -5.45
CA TRP A 7 -1.49 -14.87 -6.38
C TRP A 7 -1.42 -15.29 -7.84
N LYS A 8 -0.94 -16.50 -8.13
CA LYS A 8 -0.92 -17.03 -9.51
C LYS A 8 -2.33 -17.10 -10.11
N ARG A 9 -3.35 -17.38 -9.30
CA ARG A 9 -4.75 -17.42 -9.74
C ARG A 9 -5.33 -16.01 -9.84
N HIS A 10 -4.99 -15.14 -8.89
CA HIS A 10 -5.43 -13.75 -8.85
C HIS A 10 -4.99 -12.95 -10.09
N LEU A 11 -3.72 -13.11 -10.48
CA LEU A 11 -3.10 -12.39 -11.60
C LEU A 11 -3.20 -13.14 -12.94
N LYS A 12 -4.04 -14.18 -13.01
CA LYS A 12 -4.17 -14.99 -14.23
C LYS A 12 -4.75 -14.14 -15.38
N GLY A 13 -4.14 -14.25 -16.56
CA GLY A 13 -4.58 -13.55 -17.77
C GLY A 13 -4.03 -12.13 -17.90
N LEU A 14 -3.09 -11.73 -17.04
CA LEU A 14 -2.44 -10.42 -17.09
C LEU A 14 -0.96 -10.56 -17.41
N ASP A 15 -0.46 -9.66 -18.25
CA ASP A 15 0.96 -9.57 -18.53
C ASP A 15 1.71 -9.11 -17.29
N ARG A 16 2.70 -9.91 -16.88
CA ARG A 16 3.46 -9.66 -15.65
C ARG A 16 4.39 -8.46 -15.78
N VAL A 17 4.99 -8.27 -16.95
CA VAL A 17 5.92 -7.16 -17.18
C VAL A 17 5.17 -5.84 -17.07
N TRP A 18 4.00 -5.76 -17.70
CA TRP A 18 3.11 -4.62 -17.56
C TRP A 18 2.63 -4.38 -16.12
N LEU A 19 2.26 -5.43 -15.36
CA LEU A 19 1.86 -5.25 -13.96
C LEU A 19 2.99 -4.68 -13.08
N LEU A 20 4.22 -5.15 -13.30
CA LEU A 20 5.39 -4.60 -12.61
C LEU A 20 5.65 -3.14 -12.99
N ASP A 21 5.40 -2.77 -14.25
CA ASP A 21 5.46 -1.39 -14.73
C ASP A 21 4.45 -0.49 -14.01
N MET A 22 3.22 -0.97 -13.79
CA MET A 22 2.20 -0.24 -13.04
C MET A 22 2.59 0.03 -11.58
N ALA A 23 3.47 -0.76 -10.99
CA ALA A 23 3.97 -0.56 -9.63
C ALA A 23 5.25 0.29 -9.56
N GLN A 24 5.84 0.71 -10.68
CA GLN A 24 7.07 1.51 -10.66
C GLN A 24 6.84 2.91 -10.06
N THR A 25 7.91 3.54 -9.60
CA THR A 25 7.87 4.93 -9.15
C THR A 25 7.35 5.86 -10.25
N PRO A 26 6.61 6.94 -9.90
CA PRO A 26 6.04 7.84 -10.89
C PRO A 26 7.09 8.53 -11.75
N SER A 27 6.81 8.62 -13.05
CA SER A 27 7.62 9.40 -13.99
C SER A 27 7.29 10.90 -13.89
N HIS A 28 8.15 11.76 -14.45
CA HIS A 28 7.93 13.21 -14.48
C HIS A 28 6.66 13.66 -15.22
N HIS A 29 6.08 12.79 -16.06
CA HIS A 29 4.83 13.07 -16.75
C HIS A 29 3.59 12.76 -15.89
N GLU A 30 3.77 12.08 -14.75
CA GLU A 30 2.69 11.67 -13.85
C GLU A 30 2.67 12.56 -12.60
N ARG A 31 2.55 13.87 -12.79
CA ARG A 31 2.67 14.87 -11.72
C ARG A 31 1.77 14.56 -10.52
N ALA A 32 0.48 14.34 -10.75
CA ALA A 32 -0.47 13.99 -9.69
C ALA A 32 -0.03 12.76 -8.87
N LEU A 33 0.53 11.73 -9.53
CA LEU A 33 1.05 10.57 -8.82
C LEU A 33 2.37 10.88 -8.10
N GLN A 34 3.22 11.76 -8.64
CA GLN A 34 4.41 12.24 -7.91
C GLN A 34 4.02 12.94 -6.62
N ASP A 35 3.02 13.81 -6.67
CA ASP A 35 2.52 14.55 -5.52
C ASP A 35 1.93 13.62 -4.46
N VAL A 36 1.10 12.65 -4.87
CA VAL A 36 0.55 11.61 -3.98
C VAL A 36 1.65 10.75 -3.37
N CYS A 37 2.64 10.31 -4.16
CA CYS A 37 3.77 9.55 -3.65
C CYS A 37 4.60 10.37 -2.67
N TRP A 38 4.88 11.65 -2.97
CA TRP A 38 5.57 12.55 -2.05
C TRP A 38 4.80 12.72 -0.73
N ALA A 39 3.48 12.95 -0.80
CA ALA A 39 2.64 13.05 0.39
C ALA A 39 2.67 11.76 1.23
N ALA A 40 2.64 10.58 0.60
CA ALA A 40 2.80 9.30 1.27
C ALA A 40 4.16 9.16 1.96
N GLU A 41 5.23 9.60 1.29
CA GLU A 41 6.57 9.62 1.88
C GLU A 41 6.63 10.51 3.12
N MET A 42 5.99 11.69 3.08
CA MET A 42 5.92 12.63 4.20
C MET A 42 5.13 12.05 5.38
N VAL A 43 3.98 11.42 5.13
CA VAL A 43 3.18 10.73 6.15
C VAL A 43 3.98 9.63 6.82
N ILE A 44 4.64 8.76 6.04
CA ILE A 44 5.47 7.67 6.56
C ILE A 44 6.64 8.22 7.39
N TRP A 45 7.29 9.28 6.91
CA TRP A 45 8.38 9.92 7.64
C TRP A 45 7.90 10.53 8.97
N ARG A 46 6.78 11.28 8.97
CA ARG A 46 6.17 11.83 10.20
C ARG A 46 5.80 10.72 11.19
N ALA A 47 5.18 9.64 10.70
CA ALA A 47 4.84 8.47 11.50
C ALA A 47 6.08 7.82 12.16
N GLN A 48 7.21 7.76 11.44
CA GLN A 48 8.48 7.29 11.99
C GLN A 48 9.02 8.20 13.09
N GLN A 49 8.97 9.52 12.90
CA GLN A 49 9.45 10.49 13.89
C GLN A 49 8.64 10.45 15.19
N VAL A 50 7.38 10.04 15.16
CA VAL A 50 6.58 9.88 16.39
C VAL A 50 6.72 8.49 17.02
N SER A 51 7.07 7.47 16.23
CA SER A 51 7.14 6.06 16.67
C SER A 51 8.43 5.67 17.40
N HIS A 52 9.12 6.63 18.06
CA HIS A 52 10.40 6.39 18.72
C HIS A 52 10.31 5.35 19.86
N SER A 53 11.28 4.44 19.89
CA SER A 53 11.40 3.34 20.86
C SER A 53 11.53 3.77 22.33
N GLY A 54 11.73 5.05 22.61
CA GLY A 54 11.73 5.61 23.97
C GLY A 54 10.34 5.70 24.61
N VAL A 55 9.27 5.58 23.81
CA VAL A 55 7.87 5.70 24.26
C VAL A 55 7.25 4.35 24.61
N VAL A 56 7.72 3.26 23.99
CA VAL A 56 7.22 1.91 24.27
C VAL A 56 8.04 1.30 25.41
N GLY A 57 7.44 1.20 26.60
CA GLY A 57 8.10 0.62 27.76
C GLY A 57 8.61 -0.80 27.49
N MET A 58 9.78 -1.14 28.07
CA MET A 58 10.37 -2.48 28.01
C MET A 58 9.41 -3.66 28.28
N PRO A 59 8.40 -3.53 29.17
CA PRO A 59 7.41 -4.60 29.35
C PRO A 59 6.60 -4.90 28.08
N ALA A 60 6.15 -3.88 27.34
CA ALA A 60 5.40 -4.07 26.10
C ALA A 60 6.29 -4.73 25.02
N MET A 61 7.55 -4.29 24.94
CA MET A 61 8.57 -4.83 24.03
C MET A 61 8.86 -6.33 24.26
N MET A 62 8.85 -6.79 25.51
CA MET A 62 9.07 -8.20 25.85
C MET A 62 7.83 -9.08 25.61
N HIS A 63 6.62 -8.50 25.66
CA HIS A 63 5.38 -9.26 25.53
C HIS A 63 4.89 -9.46 24.08
N ILE A 64 5.21 -8.56 23.15
CA ILE A 64 4.71 -8.59 21.76
C ILE A 64 5.11 -9.87 20.99
N ASN A 65 6.30 -10.41 21.23
CA ASN A 65 6.80 -11.61 20.54
C ASN A 65 6.36 -12.93 21.19
N ARG A 66 5.56 -12.90 22.26
CA ARG A 66 5.17 -14.11 22.99
C ARG A 66 4.17 -14.93 22.18
N ARG A 67 4.69 -15.90 21.41
CA ARG A 67 3.87 -16.76 20.55
C ARG A 67 3.27 -17.98 21.25
N GLU A 68 3.76 -18.37 22.43
CA GLU A 68 3.30 -19.58 23.15
C GLU A 68 3.27 -19.37 24.68
N TYR A 69 2.18 -19.82 25.32
CA TYR A 69 2.08 -19.93 26.77
C TYR A 69 2.78 -21.22 27.24
N GLY A 70 3.82 -21.11 28.06
CA GLY A 70 4.39 -22.26 28.79
C GLY A 70 5.88 -22.55 28.60
N THR A 71 6.58 -21.87 27.69
CA THR A 71 8.03 -22.07 27.46
C THR A 71 8.86 -20.87 27.95
N THR A 72 9.77 -21.13 28.90
CA THR A 72 10.67 -20.12 29.52
C THR A 72 11.67 -19.50 28.54
N SER A 73 11.85 -20.10 27.36
CA SER A 73 12.87 -19.72 26.36
C SER A 73 12.39 -18.71 25.31
N ASN A 74 11.15 -18.21 25.39
CA ASN A 74 10.56 -17.38 24.32
C ASN A 74 10.66 -15.86 24.58
N GLU A 75 11.61 -15.43 25.40
CA GLU A 75 11.89 -14.02 25.73
C GLU A 75 12.78 -13.37 24.66
N LYS A 76 12.40 -13.46 23.38
CA LYS A 76 13.03 -12.61 22.36
C LYS A 76 12.33 -11.26 22.38
N PRO A 77 12.94 -10.18 22.91
CA PRO A 77 12.35 -8.86 22.83
C PRO A 77 11.98 -8.57 21.38
N PHE A 78 10.80 -7.96 21.18
CA PHE A 78 10.50 -7.35 19.90
C PHE A 78 11.64 -6.39 19.58
N ASN A 79 12.23 -6.48 18.40
CA ASN A 79 13.22 -5.49 18.02
C ASN A 79 12.47 -4.31 17.40
N ALA A 80 12.07 -3.34 18.23
CA ALA A 80 11.41 -2.12 17.78
C ALA A 80 12.33 -1.24 16.94
N SER A 81 13.65 -1.50 16.96
CA SER A 81 14.57 -0.81 16.06
C SER A 81 14.41 -1.37 14.64
N GLN A 82 13.39 -0.85 13.95
CA GLN A 82 13.34 -0.97 12.50
C GLN A 82 14.56 -0.22 11.96
N THR A 83 15.56 -0.96 11.49
CA THR A 83 16.77 -0.35 10.93
C THR A 83 16.39 0.54 9.75
N GLU A 84 17.12 1.63 9.52
CA GLU A 84 16.89 2.54 8.39
C GLU A 84 16.73 1.80 7.04
N PRO A 85 17.53 0.75 6.71
CA PRO A 85 17.31 -0.04 5.51
C PRO A 85 15.95 -0.75 5.44
N THR A 86 15.44 -1.24 6.57
CA THR A 86 14.11 -1.87 6.65
C THR A 86 13.01 -0.86 6.39
N MET A 87 13.12 0.35 6.97
CA MET A 87 12.14 1.41 6.74
C MET A 87 12.13 1.90 5.29
N LYS A 88 13.30 2.00 4.64
CA LYS A 88 13.39 2.29 3.19
C LYS A 88 12.66 1.24 2.36
N LYS A 89 12.78 -0.04 2.70
CA LYS A 89 12.06 -1.13 2.01
C LYS A 89 10.56 -1.01 2.19
N TYR A 90 10.08 -0.82 3.43
CA TYR A 90 8.63 -0.68 3.67
C TYR A 90 8.03 0.55 3.01
N ARG A 91 8.74 1.69 3.04
CA ARG A 91 8.36 2.90 2.30
C ARG A 91 8.22 2.59 0.80
N THR A 92 9.21 1.93 0.22
CA THR A 92 9.19 1.58 -1.22
C THR A 92 7.96 0.74 -1.55
N VAL A 93 7.67 -0.30 -0.77
CA VAL A 93 6.50 -1.17 -1.00
C VAL A 93 5.19 -0.38 -0.96
N TRP A 94 5.04 0.54 -0.01
CA TRP A 94 3.85 1.41 0.06
C TRP A 94 3.68 2.28 -1.18
N LEU A 95 4.76 2.90 -1.67
CA LEU A 95 4.70 3.72 -2.89
C LEU A 95 4.34 2.87 -4.11
N GLN A 96 4.87 1.65 -4.21
CA GLN A 96 4.52 0.71 -5.27
C GLN A 96 3.05 0.33 -5.24
N ILE A 97 2.49 0.05 -4.05
CA ILE A 97 1.06 -0.26 -3.88
C ILE A 97 0.19 0.93 -4.30
N ILE A 98 0.54 2.14 -3.87
CA ILE A 98 -0.20 3.37 -4.20
C ILE A 98 -0.15 3.61 -5.73
N ALA A 99 1.03 3.56 -6.34
CA ALA A 99 1.20 3.72 -7.79
C ALA A 99 0.41 2.68 -8.58
N TYR A 100 0.48 1.42 -8.15
CA TYR A 100 -0.26 0.33 -8.75
C TYR A 100 -1.78 0.56 -8.68
N ILE A 101 -2.32 0.92 -7.52
CA ILE A 101 -3.76 1.18 -7.37
C ILE A 101 -4.15 2.41 -8.20
N TRP A 102 -3.36 3.48 -8.16
CA TRP A 102 -3.62 4.72 -8.92
C TRP A 102 -3.77 4.46 -10.42
N ARG A 103 -2.81 3.74 -11.02
CA ARG A 103 -2.78 3.46 -12.45
C ARG A 103 -3.83 2.45 -12.88
N THR A 104 -4.11 1.44 -12.05
CA THR A 104 -4.97 0.33 -12.46
C THR A 104 -6.43 0.51 -12.07
N TYR A 105 -6.77 1.37 -11.09
CA TYR A 105 -8.12 1.44 -10.54
C TYR A 105 -9.20 1.80 -11.57
N LYS A 106 -8.94 2.71 -12.51
CA LYS A 106 -9.92 3.10 -13.53
C LYS A 106 -10.02 2.09 -14.69
N LEU A 107 -9.13 1.10 -14.77
CA LEU A 107 -9.12 0.11 -15.84
C LEU A 107 -10.23 -0.94 -15.65
N PRO A 108 -10.75 -1.51 -16.76
CA PRO A 108 -11.72 -2.58 -16.67
C PRO A 108 -11.07 -3.86 -16.10
N ILE A 109 -11.84 -4.59 -15.29
CA ILE A 109 -11.38 -5.84 -14.67
C ILE A 109 -11.07 -6.89 -15.74
N VAL A 110 -9.99 -7.66 -15.55
CA VAL A 110 -9.64 -8.80 -16.41
C VAL A 110 -10.72 -9.88 -16.37
N GLN A 111 -11.06 -10.42 -17.54
CA GLN A 111 -11.99 -11.55 -17.61
C GLN A 111 -11.20 -12.87 -17.46
N PRO A 112 -11.70 -13.82 -16.65
CA PRO A 112 -10.95 -15.03 -16.28
C PRO A 112 -10.79 -16.07 -17.41
N ASP A 113 -11.45 -15.85 -18.55
CA ASP A 113 -11.54 -16.75 -19.70
C ASP A 113 -10.56 -16.41 -20.84
N SER A 114 -9.84 -15.29 -20.76
CA SER A 114 -8.77 -14.96 -21.71
C SER A 114 -7.67 -16.01 -21.66
N SER A 115 -7.38 -16.64 -22.81
CA SER A 115 -6.22 -17.54 -22.97
C SER A 115 -4.91 -16.78 -22.95
N ASP A 116 -4.94 -15.52 -23.40
CA ASP A 116 -3.77 -14.70 -23.62
C ASP A 116 -3.58 -13.72 -22.47
N GLU A 117 -2.31 -13.44 -22.14
CA GLU A 117 -1.97 -12.39 -21.18
C GLU A 117 -2.30 -11.02 -21.80
N VAL A 118 -3.16 -10.24 -21.13
CA VAL A 118 -3.59 -8.93 -21.61
C VAL A 118 -3.00 -7.80 -20.78
N GLN A 119 -2.75 -6.67 -21.43
CA GLN A 119 -2.36 -5.40 -20.81
C GLN A 119 -3.59 -4.48 -20.66
N GLY A 120 -3.46 -3.42 -19.85
CA GLY A 120 -4.51 -2.41 -19.72
C GLY A 120 -5.77 -2.90 -19.00
N ARG A 121 -5.65 -3.97 -18.21
CA ARG A 121 -6.73 -4.53 -17.40
C ARG A 121 -6.35 -4.54 -15.92
N ARG A 122 -7.34 -4.34 -15.06
CA ARG A 122 -7.15 -4.39 -13.60
C ARG A 122 -7.31 -5.82 -13.10
N PRO A 123 -6.45 -6.30 -12.17
CA PRO A 123 -6.77 -7.51 -11.40
C PRO A 123 -8.13 -7.41 -10.70
N PRO A 124 -8.75 -8.54 -10.31
CA PRO A 124 -10.11 -8.59 -9.79
C PRO A 124 -10.25 -8.04 -8.35
N TYR A 125 -9.39 -7.10 -7.96
CA TYR A 125 -9.54 -6.37 -6.70
C TYR A 125 -10.61 -5.28 -6.82
N ARG A 126 -11.16 -4.91 -5.67
CA ARG A 126 -12.16 -3.87 -5.47
C ARG A 126 -11.76 -3.00 -4.30
N LEU A 127 -12.00 -1.70 -4.44
CA LEU A 127 -11.90 -0.78 -3.32
C LEU A 127 -13.27 -0.71 -2.62
N THR A 128 -13.27 -0.58 -1.30
CA THR A 128 -14.49 -0.25 -0.55
C THR A 128 -14.99 1.14 -0.94
N ARG A 129 -16.19 1.49 -0.50
CA ARG A 129 -16.73 2.83 -0.72
C ARG A 129 -15.83 3.89 -0.07
N GLU A 130 -15.33 3.67 1.15
CA GLU A 130 -14.42 4.63 1.80
C GLU A 130 -13.09 4.73 1.04
N GLN A 131 -12.49 3.60 0.67
CA GLN A 131 -11.22 3.59 -0.08
C GLN A 131 -11.33 4.30 -1.44
N LYS A 132 -12.46 4.11 -2.13
CA LYS A 132 -12.76 4.80 -3.39
C LYS A 132 -12.91 6.31 -3.19
N ALA A 133 -13.71 6.72 -2.20
CA ALA A 133 -13.88 8.14 -1.88
C ALA A 133 -12.53 8.80 -1.56
N CYS A 134 -11.67 8.10 -0.80
CA CYS A 134 -10.36 8.61 -0.49
C CYS A 134 -9.49 8.82 -1.74
N LEU A 135 -9.50 7.85 -2.65
CA LEU A 135 -8.77 7.93 -3.92
C LEU A 135 -9.28 9.03 -4.84
N GLU A 136 -10.59 9.25 -4.90
CA GLU A 136 -11.21 10.31 -5.72
C GLU A 136 -10.87 11.69 -5.17
N GLU A 137 -10.92 11.88 -3.85
CA GLU A 137 -10.54 13.15 -3.22
C GLU A 137 -9.04 13.47 -3.39
N MET A 138 -8.15 12.46 -3.36
CA MET A 138 -6.73 12.69 -3.73
C MET A 138 -6.56 13.13 -5.18
N GLN A 139 -7.40 12.64 -6.09
CA GLN A 139 -7.38 13.04 -7.51
C GLN A 139 -7.88 14.48 -7.67
N ASP A 140 -8.88 14.88 -6.89
CA ASP A 140 -9.40 16.25 -6.93
C ASP A 140 -8.40 17.27 -6.37
N LEU A 141 -7.62 16.89 -5.34
CA LEU A 141 -6.56 17.73 -4.75
C LEU A 141 -5.32 17.84 -5.66
N THR A 142 -5.05 16.83 -6.49
CA THR A 142 -3.91 16.85 -7.40
C THR A 142 -4.32 17.41 -8.76
N GLY A 143 -4.35 18.75 -8.85
CA GLY A 143 -4.57 19.46 -10.10
C GLY A 143 -3.60 18.99 -11.19
N GLU A 144 -4.08 18.86 -12.44
CA GLU A 144 -3.30 18.24 -13.52
C GLU A 144 -2.03 19.03 -13.89
N ASP A 145 -2.04 20.35 -13.74
CA ASP A 145 -1.01 21.24 -14.31
C ASP A 145 -0.38 22.27 -13.35
N GLU A 146 -0.91 22.44 -12.13
CA GLU A 146 -0.41 23.42 -11.16
C GLU A 146 0.34 22.75 -9.99
N PRO A 147 1.41 23.38 -9.47
CA PRO A 147 2.06 22.89 -8.25
C PRO A 147 1.10 23.03 -7.08
N LEU A 148 1.10 22.02 -6.20
CA LEU A 148 0.41 22.12 -4.93
C LEU A 148 0.89 23.35 -4.17
N ASP A 149 -0.05 24.15 -3.69
CA ASP A 149 0.25 25.15 -2.68
C ASP A 149 0.41 24.48 -1.31
N ALA A 150 0.67 25.28 -0.28
CA ALA A 150 0.91 24.75 1.06
C ALA A 150 -0.34 24.14 1.69
N GLU A 151 -1.52 24.65 1.38
CA GLU A 151 -2.81 24.20 1.91
C GLU A 151 -3.19 22.86 1.25
N ASP A 152 -3.12 22.79 -0.08
CA ASP A 152 -3.38 21.57 -0.84
C ASP A 152 -2.37 20.46 -0.51
N ALA A 153 -1.10 20.82 -0.28
CA ALA A 153 -0.08 19.86 0.13
C ALA A 153 -0.31 19.27 1.53
N GLU A 154 -0.89 20.03 2.46
CA GLU A 154 -1.28 19.53 3.78
C GLU A 154 -2.54 18.66 3.68
N ALA A 155 -3.57 19.13 2.98
CA ALA A 155 -4.79 18.38 2.73
C ALA A 155 -4.52 17.03 2.04
N LEU A 156 -3.60 17.02 1.06
CA LEU A 156 -3.21 15.80 0.37
C LEU A 156 -2.51 14.80 1.31
N GLN A 157 -1.68 15.27 2.25
CA GLN A 157 -1.04 14.39 3.23
C GLN A 157 -2.08 13.74 4.16
N ASP A 158 -3.05 14.51 4.65
CA ASP A 158 -4.13 13.97 5.48
C ASP A 158 -4.98 12.96 4.70
N GLN A 159 -5.25 13.25 3.43
CA GLN A 159 -6.02 12.37 2.57
C GLN A 159 -5.30 11.08 2.22
N VAL A 160 -4.00 11.16 1.93
CA VAL A 160 -3.15 9.98 1.73
C VAL A 160 -3.10 9.12 2.99
N LEU A 161 -2.98 9.74 4.17
CA LEU A 161 -3.04 9.01 5.44
C LEU A 161 -4.39 8.30 5.61
N ALA A 162 -5.51 8.98 5.36
CA ALA A 162 -6.85 8.40 5.40
C ALA A 162 -6.99 7.20 4.45
N PHE A 163 -6.47 7.33 3.22
CA PHE A 163 -6.45 6.23 2.25
C PHE A 163 -5.62 5.04 2.73
N MET A 164 -4.40 5.27 3.23
CA MET A 164 -3.52 4.22 3.75
C MET A 164 -4.18 3.49 4.93
N LEU A 165 -4.82 4.21 5.85
CA LEU A 165 -5.57 3.63 6.96
C LEU A 165 -6.78 2.81 6.46
N ALA A 166 -7.53 3.33 5.49
CA ALA A 166 -8.65 2.63 4.89
C ALA A 166 -8.22 1.34 4.16
N LEU A 167 -7.03 1.31 3.55
CA LEU A 167 -6.45 0.09 2.98
C LEU A 167 -6.11 -0.95 4.05
N LEU A 168 -5.63 -0.52 5.22
CA LEU A 168 -5.29 -1.40 6.34
C LEU A 168 -6.51 -1.91 7.12
N ASP A 169 -7.56 -1.10 7.25
CA ASP A 169 -8.79 -1.45 7.98
C ASP A 169 -9.77 -2.31 7.15
N HIS A 170 -9.35 -2.80 5.99
CA HIS A 170 -10.17 -3.63 5.14
C HIS A 170 -10.48 -4.97 5.82
N LYS A 171 -11.77 -5.23 6.10
CA LYS A 171 -12.24 -6.51 6.61
C LYS A 171 -12.11 -7.59 5.54
N LEU A 172 -11.17 -8.51 5.73
CA LEU A 172 -10.98 -9.67 4.88
C LEU A 172 -12.20 -10.60 5.02
N ALA A 173 -13.18 -10.47 4.13
CA ALA A 173 -14.35 -11.33 4.07
C ALA A 173 -14.08 -12.56 3.19
N SER A 174 -14.92 -12.81 2.19
CA SER A 174 -14.98 -14.06 1.40
C SER A 174 -13.75 -14.36 0.53
N SER A 175 -12.98 -13.35 0.11
CA SER A 175 -11.77 -13.54 -0.70
C SER A 175 -10.74 -12.46 -0.38
N GLU A 176 -9.60 -12.87 0.18
CA GLU A 176 -8.47 -11.98 0.49
C GLU A 176 -7.87 -11.30 -0.76
N PHE A 177 -8.12 -11.87 -1.95
CA PHE A 177 -7.63 -11.33 -3.23
C PHE A 177 -8.52 -10.22 -3.81
N GLU A 178 -9.67 -9.96 -3.20
CA GLU A 178 -10.49 -8.80 -3.59
C GLU A 178 -9.93 -7.48 -3.05
N THR A 179 -8.94 -7.50 -2.15
CA THR A 179 -8.39 -6.28 -1.58
C THR A 179 -7.37 -5.61 -2.50
N GLY A 180 -7.46 -4.29 -2.65
CA GLY A 180 -6.46 -3.50 -3.37
C GLY A 180 -5.06 -3.62 -2.77
N LEU A 181 -4.97 -3.71 -1.44
CA LEU A 181 -3.70 -3.85 -0.71
C LEU A 181 -2.99 -5.17 -1.06
N ILE A 182 -3.66 -6.31 -0.93
CA ILE A 182 -3.07 -7.63 -1.24
C ILE A 182 -2.77 -7.74 -2.73
N SER A 183 -3.62 -7.15 -3.58
CA SER A 183 -3.40 -7.07 -5.03
C SER A 183 -2.14 -6.30 -5.39
N GLY A 184 -1.85 -5.17 -4.72
CA GLY A 184 -0.62 -4.39 -4.95
C GLY A 184 0.65 -5.00 -4.35
N MET A 185 0.51 -5.97 -3.44
CA MET A 185 1.65 -6.72 -2.89
C MET A 185 2.04 -7.95 -3.71
N ALA A 186 1.19 -8.37 -4.65
CA ALA A 186 1.30 -9.63 -5.38
C ALA A 186 2.30 -9.57 -6.55
#